data_AF-A0A7W0QM63-F1
#
_entry.id   AF-A0A7W0QM63-F1
#
_cell.length_a   1.000
_cell.length_b   1.000
_cell.length_c   1.000
_cell.angle_alpha   90.00
_cell.angle_beta   90.00
_cell.angle_gamma   90.00
#
_symmetry.space_group_name_H-M   'P 1'
#
loop_
_entity.id
_entity.type
_entity.pdbx_description
1 polymer ?
#
loop_
_entity_poly.entity_id
_entity_poly.type
_entity_poly.pdbx_seq_one_letter_code
_entity_poly.pdbx_strand_id
1 'polypeptide(L)'
;GRARLRILPGLQADWYSSSAMSTLTTMCFRISPRSNRMGYRLEGPPLVRTRESEPISEPVAFGAIQVPAGGEPILLMADRQTAGGYPKIASVISADLPIAGQLAPGDVIDFALCSRQEAAAALIARERPLLRVRDATQSA
;
A
#
# COMPACT_ATOMS: atom_id res chain seq x y z
N GLY A 1 3.52 4.04 16.71
CA GLY A 1 4.12 2.78 16.25
C GLY A 1 4.85 2.96 14.93
N ARG A 2 5.58 1.92 14.50
CA ARG A 2 6.28 1.88 13.20
C ARG A 2 6.11 0.50 12.59
N ALA A 3 5.85 0.41 11.30
CA ALA A 3 5.72 -0.85 10.58
C ALA A 3 6.43 -0.82 9.23
N ARG A 4 6.96 -1.97 8.82
CA ARG A 4 7.52 -2.18 7.49
C ARG A 4 6.51 -2.96 6.65
N LEU A 5 6.07 -2.38 5.53
CA LEU A 5 5.08 -2.96 4.63
C LEU A 5 5.73 -3.36 3.31
N ARG A 6 5.50 -4.60 2.87
CA ARG A 6 5.98 -5.09 1.58
C ARG A 6 5.07 -4.63 0.46
N ILE A 7 5.69 -4.23 -0.66
CA ILE A 7 5.02 -3.69 -1.83
C ILE A 7 5.46 -4.39 -3.12
N LEU A 8 4.54 -4.43 -4.07
CA LEU A 8 4.81 -4.74 -5.48
C LEU A 8 4.72 -3.45 -6.30
N PRO A 9 5.50 -3.31 -7.40
CA PRO A 9 5.34 -2.22 -8.34
C PRO A 9 3.91 -2.13 -8.88
N GLY A 10 3.38 -0.91 -8.98
CA GLY A 10 2.04 -0.63 -9.47
C GLY A 10 1.98 -0.61 -10.99
N LEU A 11 0.76 -0.56 -11.54
CA LEU A 11 0.54 -0.52 -12.99
C LEU A 11 1.15 0.70 -13.67
N GLN A 12 1.27 1.82 -12.97
CA GLN A 12 1.85 3.06 -13.48
C GLN A 12 3.20 3.37 -12.81
N ALA A 13 3.93 2.36 -12.34
CA ALA A 13 5.25 2.58 -11.74
C ALA A 13 6.23 3.29 -12.71
N ASP A 14 6.09 3.07 -14.01
CA ASP A 14 6.84 3.71 -15.09
C ASP A 14 6.48 5.18 -15.34
N TRP A 15 5.44 5.70 -14.70
CA TRP A 15 5.05 7.13 -14.78
C TRP A 15 5.80 7.99 -13.76
N TYR A 16 6.66 7.36 -12.96
CA TYR A 16 7.46 7.99 -11.96
C TYR A 16 8.94 7.93 -12.35
N SER A 17 9.71 8.88 -11.83
CA SER A 17 11.16 8.84 -11.97
C SER A 17 11.72 7.56 -11.34
N SER A 18 12.83 7.05 -11.86
CA SER A 18 13.52 5.91 -11.24
C SER A 18 13.87 6.17 -9.77
N SER A 19 14.13 7.44 -9.41
CA SER A 19 14.35 7.88 -8.03
C SER A 19 13.10 7.77 -7.16
N ALA A 20 11.87 7.89 -7.69
CA ALA A 20 10.66 7.85 -6.87
C ALA A 20 10.45 6.49 -6.19
N MET A 21 10.68 5.39 -6.90
CA MET A 21 10.60 4.05 -6.29
C MET A 21 11.70 3.85 -5.23
N SER A 22 12.90 4.38 -5.48
CA SER A 22 13.98 4.38 -4.49
C SER A 22 13.61 5.21 -3.26
N THR A 23 13.08 6.43 -3.43
CA THR A 23 12.60 7.27 -2.32
C THR A 23 11.52 6.54 -1.52
N LEU A 24 10.52 5.96 -2.19
CA LEU A 24 9.45 5.20 -1.53
C LEU A 24 9.98 4.05 -0.67
N THR A 25 11.08 3.40 -1.07
CA THR A 25 11.61 2.20 -0.41
C THR A 25 12.78 2.46 0.54
N THR A 26 13.32 3.68 0.57
CA THR A 26 14.46 4.06 1.42
C THR A 26 14.09 5.09 2.48
N MET A 27 13.00 5.84 2.28
CA MET A 27 12.53 6.86 3.20
C MET A 27 11.36 6.35 4.05
N CYS A 28 11.20 7.00 5.20
CA CYS A 28 10.08 6.75 6.11
C CYS A 28 8.94 7.73 5.83
N PHE A 29 7.71 7.28 5.99
CA PHE A 29 6.52 8.09 5.80
C PHE A 29 5.67 8.11 7.06
N ARG A 30 5.33 9.29 7.56
CA ARG A 30 4.43 9.47 8.71
C ARG A 30 2.98 9.52 8.23
N ILE A 31 2.08 8.84 8.92
CA ILE A 31 0.65 8.91 8.63
C ILE A 31 0.12 10.26 9.11
N SER A 32 -0.42 11.06 8.18
CA SER A 32 -0.95 12.39 8.46
C SER A 32 -2.19 12.34 9.35
N PRO A 33 -2.43 13.35 10.21
CA PRO A 33 -3.71 13.56 10.91
C PRO A 33 -4.94 13.62 10.00
N ARG A 34 -4.76 13.92 8.70
CA ARG A 34 -5.84 13.93 7.69
C ARG A 34 -6.21 12.55 7.15
N SER A 35 -5.67 11.48 7.72
CA SER A 35 -5.89 10.10 7.31
C SER A 35 -7.14 9.50 7.94
N ASN A 36 -7.80 8.60 7.21
CA ASN A 36 -8.99 7.89 7.69
C ASN A 36 -9.09 6.50 7.05
N ARG A 37 -10.23 5.82 7.22
CA ARG A 37 -10.47 4.48 6.67
C ARG A 37 -10.53 4.41 5.13
N MET A 38 -10.65 5.55 4.43
CA MET A 38 -10.55 5.60 2.97
C MET A 38 -9.10 5.52 2.51
N GLY A 39 -8.19 6.21 3.20
CA GLY A 39 -6.78 6.25 2.84
C GLY A 39 -5.90 6.94 3.86
N TYR A 40 -4.66 6.48 3.95
CA TYR A 40 -3.61 7.12 4.72
C TYR A 40 -2.83 8.08 3.83
N ARG A 41 -2.88 9.36 4.18
CA ARG A 41 -2.03 10.38 3.55
C ARG A 41 -0.67 10.34 4.23
N LEU A 42 0.38 10.22 3.44
CA LEU A 42 1.71 9.92 3.91
C LEU A 42 2.60 11.15 3.79
N GLU A 43 3.03 11.68 4.94
CA GLU A 43 3.96 12.79 5.06
C GLU A 43 5.39 12.26 4.97
N GLY A 44 6.13 12.72 3.97
CA GLY A 44 7.50 12.31 3.67
C GLY A 44 8.02 13.00 2.41
N PRO A 45 9.18 12.61 1.89
CA PRO A 45 9.71 13.19 0.66
C PRO A 45 8.74 12.98 -0.52
N PRO A 46 8.46 14.01 -1.34
CA PRO A 46 7.54 13.88 -2.45
C PRO A 46 8.09 12.93 -3.52
N LEU A 47 7.20 12.16 -4.13
CA LEU A 47 7.54 11.24 -5.21
C LEU A 47 7.39 11.93 -6.56
N VAL A 48 8.50 12.07 -7.29
CA VAL A 48 8.55 12.79 -8.56
C VAL A 48 7.95 11.95 -9.68
N ARG A 49 6.85 12.45 -10.26
CA ARG A 49 6.23 11.95 -11.49
C ARG A 49 6.99 12.46 -12.72
N THR A 50 7.11 11.63 -13.74
CA THR A 50 7.64 12.00 -15.07
C THR A 50 6.53 12.25 -16.08
N ARG A 51 5.30 11.81 -15.79
CA ARG A 51 4.10 12.06 -16.60
C ARG A 51 3.07 12.88 -15.83
N GLU A 52 2.66 14.00 -16.42
CA GLU A 52 1.65 14.91 -15.89
C GLU A 52 0.22 14.48 -16.24
N SER A 53 0.04 13.58 -17.21
CA SER A 53 -1.27 13.02 -17.56
C SER A 53 -1.86 12.28 -16.38
N GLU A 54 -3.16 12.44 -16.14
CA GLU A 54 -3.89 11.57 -15.22
C GLU A 54 -4.44 10.35 -15.97
N PRO A 55 -4.42 9.14 -15.37
CA PRO A 55 -5.08 7.99 -15.96
C PRO A 55 -6.58 8.22 -16.07
N ILE A 56 -7.21 7.62 -17.08
CA ILE A 56 -8.67 7.47 -17.10
C ILE A 56 -9.08 6.75 -15.82
N SER A 57 -10.21 7.15 -15.23
CA SER A 57 -10.71 6.55 -13.99
C SER A 57 -10.73 5.03 -14.11
N GLU A 58 -9.98 4.36 -13.22
CA GLU A 58 -9.77 2.91 -13.27
C GLU A 58 -10.00 2.27 -11.89
N PRO A 59 -10.30 0.96 -11.84
CA PRO A 59 -10.49 0.26 -10.57
C PRO A 59 -9.27 0.39 -9.65
N VAL A 60 -9.52 0.55 -8.34
CA VAL A 60 -8.44 0.66 -7.34
C VAL A 60 -8.50 -0.45 -6.28
N ALA A 61 -7.35 -1.07 -6.03
CA ALA A 61 -7.20 -2.17 -5.08
C ALA A 61 -6.91 -1.68 -3.65
N PHE A 62 -7.26 -2.51 -2.66
CA PHE A 62 -6.91 -2.26 -1.26
C PHE A 62 -5.40 -2.36 -1.13
N GLY A 63 -4.75 -1.35 -0.55
CA GLY A 63 -3.31 -1.29 -0.46
C GLY A 63 -2.63 -0.58 -1.62
N ALA A 64 -3.38 -0.12 -2.64
CA ALA A 64 -2.79 0.65 -3.71
C ALA A 64 -2.23 1.99 -3.18
N ILE A 65 -1.05 2.37 -3.66
CA ILE A 65 -0.38 3.63 -3.29
C ILE A 65 -0.52 4.59 -4.47
N GLN A 66 -1.43 5.55 -4.31
CA GLN A 66 -1.64 6.63 -5.27
C GLN A 66 -0.72 7.81 -4.98
N VAL A 67 -0.28 8.52 -6.02
CA VAL A 67 0.48 9.76 -5.86
C VAL A 67 -0.17 10.85 -6.72
N PRO A 68 -0.91 11.78 -6.10
CA PRO A 68 -1.43 12.97 -6.78
C PRO A 68 -0.31 13.88 -7.29
N ALA A 69 -0.65 14.94 -8.03
CA ALA A 69 0.31 15.91 -8.56
C ALA A 69 1.24 16.54 -7.49
N GLY A 70 0.78 16.65 -6.23
CA GLY A 70 1.60 17.15 -5.12
C GLY A 70 2.72 16.21 -4.64
N GLY A 71 2.81 14.98 -5.16
CA GLY A 71 3.89 14.03 -4.83
C GLY A 71 3.73 13.30 -3.49
N GLU A 72 2.79 13.70 -2.64
CA GLU A 72 2.46 13.06 -1.37
C GLU A 72 1.72 11.72 -1.59
N PRO A 73 2.27 10.57 -1.16
CA PRO A 73 1.61 9.30 -1.37
C PRO A 73 0.33 9.13 -0.54
N ILE A 74 -0.64 8.40 -1.08
CA ILE A 74 -1.87 8.00 -0.40
C ILE A 74 -1.99 6.48 -0.48
N LEU A 75 -1.89 5.80 0.67
CA LEU A 75 -2.17 4.37 0.78
C LEU A 75 -3.67 4.15 0.91
N LEU A 76 -4.31 3.53 -0.09
CA LEU A 76 -5.75 3.29 -0.08
C LEU A 76 -6.13 2.18 0.90
N MET A 77 -7.11 2.46 1.75
CA MET A 77 -7.52 1.61 2.87
C MET A 77 -8.86 0.90 2.61
N ALA A 78 -9.44 0.31 3.65
CA ALA A 78 -10.60 -0.59 3.53
C ALA A 78 -11.82 0.08 2.87
N ASP A 79 -12.08 1.36 3.17
CA ASP A 79 -13.26 2.10 2.71
C ASP A 79 -12.96 2.98 1.48
N ARG A 80 -11.83 2.73 0.79
CA ARG A 80 -11.44 3.45 -0.42
C ARG A 80 -12.55 3.41 -1.48
N GLN A 81 -12.55 4.42 -2.35
CA GLN A 81 -13.39 4.45 -3.55
C GLN A 81 -13.13 3.24 -4.46
N THR A 82 -14.12 2.83 -5.27
CA THR A 82 -14.01 1.68 -6.19
C THR A 82 -13.19 1.99 -7.44
N ALA A 83 -13.19 3.25 -7.88
CA ALA A 83 -12.41 3.75 -9.01
C ALA A 83 -11.71 5.07 -8.67
N GLY A 84 -10.56 5.33 -9.27
CA GLY A 84 -9.80 6.56 -9.01
C GLY A 84 -8.92 6.98 -10.18
N GLY A 85 -8.69 8.29 -10.29
CA GLY A 85 -7.94 8.92 -11.38
C GLY A 85 -6.50 9.27 -11.05
N TYR A 86 -5.90 8.72 -9.99
CA TYR A 86 -4.49 8.94 -9.67
C TYR A 86 -3.62 7.72 -10.03
N PRO A 87 -2.42 7.93 -10.61
CA PRO A 87 -1.52 6.84 -10.95
C PRO A 87 -1.04 6.13 -9.69
N LYS A 88 -0.83 4.82 -9.79
CA LYS A 88 -0.39 3.98 -8.68
C LYS A 88 1.06 3.58 -8.87
N ILE A 89 1.93 4.04 -7.98
CA ILE A 89 3.36 3.70 -8.01
C ILE A 89 3.61 2.27 -7.54
N ALA A 90 2.83 1.81 -6.57
CA ALA A 90 3.00 0.52 -5.89
C ALA A 90 1.69 0.03 -5.27
N SER A 91 1.68 -1.20 -4.79
CA SER A 91 0.61 -1.75 -3.93
C SER A 91 1.20 -2.55 -2.78
N VAL A 92 0.71 -2.31 -1.57
CA VAL A 92 0.99 -3.15 -0.40
C VAL A 92 0.40 -4.54 -0.65
N ILE A 93 1.15 -5.58 -0.29
CA ILE A 93 0.70 -6.96 -0.45
C ILE A 93 -0.41 -7.28 0.54
N SER A 94 -1.34 -8.15 0.15
CA SER A 94 -2.49 -8.52 0.98
C SER A 94 -2.11 -9.01 2.38
N ALA A 95 -0.97 -9.71 2.51
CA ALA A 95 -0.48 -10.23 3.79
C ALA A 95 -0.19 -9.14 4.83
N ASP A 96 0.19 -7.93 4.39
CA ASP A 96 0.63 -6.84 5.26
C ASP A 96 -0.47 -5.80 5.51
N LEU A 97 -1.61 -5.88 4.80
CA LEU A 97 -2.75 -4.97 5.00
C LEU A 97 -3.34 -4.97 6.41
N PRO A 98 -3.44 -6.12 7.12
CA PRO A 98 -3.88 -6.11 8.51
C PRO A 98 -2.93 -5.33 9.42
N ILE A 99 -1.62 -5.36 9.15
CA ILE A 99 -0.61 -4.59 9.89
C ILE A 99 -0.84 -3.10 9.65
N ALA A 100 -1.03 -2.70 8.38
CA ALA A 100 -1.37 -1.33 8.03
C ALA A 100 -2.63 -0.84 8.75
N GLY A 101 -3.67 -1.68 8.84
CA GLY A 101 -4.93 -1.35 9.52
C GLY A 101 -4.84 -1.17 11.04
N GLN A 102 -3.72 -1.53 11.68
CA GLN A 102 -3.46 -1.27 13.09
C GLN A 102 -2.74 0.07 13.34
N LEU A 103 -2.30 0.74 12.27
CA LEU A 103 -1.60 2.02 12.38
C LEU A 103 -2.59 3.18 12.52
N ALA A 104 -2.14 4.22 13.20
CA ALA A 104 -2.91 5.45 13.43
C ALA A 104 -2.15 6.69 12.92
N PRO A 105 -2.82 7.84 12.77
CA PRO A 105 -2.12 9.10 12.53
C PRO A 105 -0.98 9.33 13.53
N GLY A 106 0.16 9.78 13.02
CA GLY A 106 1.41 9.92 13.76
C GLY A 106 2.34 8.71 13.68
N ASP A 107 1.84 7.52 13.32
CA ASP A 107 2.66 6.33 13.09
C ASP A 107 3.49 6.43 11.82
N VAL A 108 4.51 5.56 11.71
CA VAL A 108 5.48 5.58 10.60
C VAL A 108 5.42 4.28 9.80
N ILE A 109 5.47 4.41 8.49
CA ILE A 109 5.57 3.30 7.54
C ILE A 109 6.91 3.37 6.79
N ASP A 110 7.58 2.22 6.70
CA ASP A 110 8.65 1.97 5.73
C ASP A 110 8.16 0.99 4.68
N PHE A 111 8.48 1.22 3.41
CA PHE A 111 8.14 0.28 2.35
C PHE A 111 9.34 -0.57 1.93
N ALA A 112 9.08 -1.81 1.50
CA ALA A 112 10.08 -2.67 0.91
C ALA A 112 9.53 -3.38 -0.31
N LEU A 113 10.27 -3.36 -1.42
CA LEU A 113 9.94 -4.21 -2.56
C LEU A 113 10.03 -5.68 -2.17
N CYS A 114 9.08 -6.46 -2.67
CA CYS A 114 9.16 -7.90 -2.69
C CYS A 114 8.85 -8.45 -4.08
N SER A 115 9.14 -9.72 -4.29
CA SER A 115 8.72 -10.49 -5.45
C SER A 115 7.27 -10.95 -5.32
N ARG A 116 6.65 -11.33 -6.46
CA ARG A 116 5.32 -11.93 -6.46
C ARG A 116 5.30 -13.26 -5.71
N GLN A 117 6.39 -14.02 -5.77
CA GLN A 117 6.59 -15.28 -5.07
C GLN A 117 6.59 -15.07 -3.55
N GLU A 118 7.33 -14.08 -3.04
CA GLU A 118 7.33 -13.72 -1.62
C GLU A 118 5.94 -13.22 -1.16
N ALA A 119 5.26 -12.42 -1.99
CA ALA A 119 3.91 -11.95 -1.69
C ALA A 119 2.91 -13.11 -1.56
N ALA A 120 2.96 -14.07 -2.50
CA ALA A 120 2.11 -15.26 -2.47
C ALA A 120 2.43 -16.16 -1.27
N ALA A 121 3.72 -16.42 -1.02
CA ALA A 121 4.15 -17.22 0.13
C ALA A 121 3.71 -16.59 1.46
N ALA A 122 3.80 -15.27 1.59
CA ALA A 122 3.35 -14.54 2.77
C ALA A 122 1.84 -14.64 2.97
N LEU A 123 1.05 -14.55 1.89
CA LEU A 123 -0.41 -14.70 1.96
C LEU A 123 -0.80 -16.11 2.42
N ILE A 124 -0.20 -17.14 1.82
CA ILE A 124 -0.42 -18.55 2.21
C ILE A 124 -0.06 -18.75 3.68
N ALA A 125 1.10 -18.25 4.11
CA ALA A 125 1.55 -18.37 5.50
C ALA A 125 0.58 -17.71 6.49
N ARG A 126 -0.01 -16.56 6.13
CA ARG A 126 -1.01 -15.87 6.95
C ARG A 126 -2.32 -16.64 7.06
N GLU A 127 -2.77 -17.29 5.98
CA GLU A 127 -4.07 -17.96 5.94
C GLU A 127 -4.04 -19.39 6.48
N ARG A 128 -2.87 -20.06 6.44
CA ARG A 128 -2.72 -21.45 6.88
C ARG A 128 -3.21 -21.73 8.32
N PRO A 129 -2.95 -20.87 9.32
CA PRO A 129 -3.47 -21.08 10.66
C PRO A 129 -4.99 -20.93 10.74
N LEU A 130 -5.60 -20.04 9.96
CA LEU A 130 -7.05 -19.78 9.98
C LEU A 130 -7.85 -20.99 9.50
N LEU A 131 -7.33 -21.71 8.50
CA LEU A 131 -7.96 -22.93 8.00
C LEU A 131 -7.97 -24.03 9.08
N ARG A 132 -6.89 -24.16 9.85
CA ARG A 132 -6.82 -25.16 10.94
C ARG A 132 -7.81 -24.90 12.07
N VAL A 133 -8.10 -23.64 12.37
CA VAL A 133 -9.08 -23.27 13.39
C VAL A 133 -10.50 -23.63 12.94
N ARG A 134 -10.83 -23.45 11.65
CA ARG A 134 -12.15 -23.83 11.11
C ARG A 134 -12.42 -25.32 11.27
N ASP A 135 -11.43 -26.16 10.96
CA ASP A 135 -11.58 -27.61 11.04
C ASP A 135 -11.77 -28.09 12.50
N ALA A 136 -11.08 -27.45 13.45
CA ALA A 136 -11.22 -27.73 14.87
C ALA A 136 -12.60 -27.32 15.44
N THR A 137 -13.20 -26.24 14.92
CA THR A 137 -14.54 -25.79 15.33
C THR A 137 -15.70 -26.55 14.70
N GLN A 138 -15.47 -27.30 13.61
CA GLN A 138 -16.52 -28.13 12.96
C GLN A 138 -16.56 -29.58 13.45
N SER A 139 -15.55 -29.99 14.23
CA SER A 139 -15.44 -31.34 14.79
C SER A 139 -15.84 -31.42 16.28
N ALA A 140 -16.50 -30.38 16.81
CA ALA A 140 -17.01 -30.26 18.17
C ALA A 140 -18.51 -30.03 18.14
#